data_AF-A0A258REB0-F1
#
_entry.id   AF-A0A258REB0-F1
#
_cell.length_a   1.000
_cell.length_b   1.000
_cell.length_c   1.000
_cell.angle_alpha   90.00
_cell.angle_beta   90.00
_cell.angle_gamma   90.00
#
_symmetry.space_group_name_H-M   'P 1'
#
loop_
_entity.id
_entity.type
_entity.pdbx_description
1 polymer ?
#
loop_
_entity_poly.entity_id
_entity_poly.type
_entity_poly.pdbx_seq_one_letter_code
_entity_poly.pdbx_strand_id
1 'polypeptide(L)'
;MAVSSLELGDVRLAGTIGANVAFNCNSPFVVHLMSDSGALVHSGGRDVAGFETTIPYTASLNVPFDGGGAGAIYACASAALLAAASCASLDSATHTAIRQTAELSLHWLGEAARPRLAGAYQDVIRISVEFAP
;
A
#
# COMPACT_ATOMS: atom_id res chain seq x y z
N MET A 1 -6.82 -14.37 -5.86
CA MET A 1 -6.58 -13.04 -5.27
C MET A 1 -7.48 -12.92 -4.05
N ALA A 2 -6.91 -12.77 -2.86
CA ALA A 2 -7.71 -12.43 -1.68
C ALA A 2 -8.05 -10.94 -1.74
N VAL A 3 -9.31 -10.59 -1.49
CA VAL A 3 -9.74 -9.20 -1.39
C VAL A 3 -10.05 -8.93 0.07
N SER A 4 -9.35 -7.98 0.65
CA SER A 4 -9.64 -7.44 1.97
C SER A 4 -9.99 -5.96 1.83
N SER A 5 -11.10 -5.53 2.41
CA SER A 5 -11.41 -4.10 2.58
C SER A 5 -10.86 -3.62 3.92
N LEU A 6 -10.38 -2.37 3.95
CA LEU A 6 -9.84 -1.74 5.13
C LEU A 6 -10.48 -0.37 5.32
N GLU A 7 -11.15 -0.18 6.45
CA GLU A 7 -11.83 1.07 6.77
C GLU A 7 -10.87 2.03 7.47
N LEU A 8 -10.60 3.18 6.84
CA LEU A 8 -9.61 4.16 7.29
C LEU A 8 -10.10 5.05 8.44
N GLY A 9 -11.42 5.11 8.67
CA GLY A 9 -12.04 6.04 9.62
C GLY A 9 -12.06 7.48 9.10
N ASP A 10 -11.91 8.45 10.02
CA ASP A 10 -11.91 9.87 9.66
C ASP A 10 -10.58 10.30 9.04
N VAL A 11 -10.54 10.26 7.71
CA VAL A 11 -9.34 10.62 6.95
C VAL A 11 -8.90 12.07 7.15
N ARG A 12 -9.74 12.98 7.68
CA ARG A 12 -9.35 14.38 7.98
C ARG A 12 -8.29 14.47 9.07
N LEU A 13 -8.11 13.42 9.86
CA LEU A 13 -7.04 13.31 10.84
C LEU A 13 -5.90 12.50 10.23
N ALA A 14 -4.67 12.81 10.66
CA ALA A 14 -3.54 11.97 10.32
C ALA A 14 -3.77 10.57 10.89
N GLY A 15 -3.44 9.55 10.11
CA GLY A 15 -3.76 8.19 10.48
C GLY A 15 -2.77 7.19 9.93
N THR A 16 -2.70 6.06 10.62
CA THR A 16 -1.98 4.87 10.17
C THR A 16 -2.91 3.69 10.33
N ILE A 17 -2.95 2.83 9.33
CA ILE A 17 -3.70 1.58 9.40
C ILE A 17 -2.84 0.43 8.86
N GLY A 18 -3.04 -0.75 9.42
CA GLY A 18 -2.35 -1.97 9.02
C GLY A 18 -3.31 -3.03 8.48
N ALA A 19 -2.81 -3.88 7.59
CA ALA A 19 -3.47 -5.09 7.13
C ALA A 19 -2.45 -6.24 7.09
N ASN A 20 -2.91 -7.43 7.46
CA ASN A 20 -2.11 -8.64 7.43
C ASN A 20 -2.36 -9.39 6.12
N VAL A 21 -1.29 -9.78 5.43
CA VAL A 21 -1.33 -10.51 4.17
C VAL A 21 -0.58 -11.82 4.33
N ALA A 22 -1.25 -12.95 4.09
CA ALA A 22 -0.60 -14.25 4.15
C ALA A 22 0.33 -14.46 2.95
N PHE A 23 1.59 -14.80 3.22
CA PHE A 23 2.61 -15.15 2.25
C PHE A 23 2.99 -16.63 2.37
N ASN A 24 3.13 -17.30 1.24
CA ASN A 24 3.50 -18.71 1.19
C ASN A 24 4.35 -18.99 -0.05
N CYS A 25 5.60 -18.53 -0.02
CA CYS A 25 6.56 -18.63 -1.10
C CYS A 25 7.69 -19.58 -0.69
N ASN A 26 7.84 -20.69 -1.41
CA ASN A 26 8.83 -21.74 -1.13
C ASN A 26 10.10 -21.65 -1.99
N SER A 27 10.27 -20.55 -2.72
CA SER A 27 11.45 -20.23 -3.51
C SER A 27 11.70 -18.72 -3.45
N PRO A 28 12.89 -18.24 -3.86
CA PRO A 28 13.15 -16.82 -4.10
C PRO A 28 12.04 -16.12 -4.89
N PHE A 29 11.73 -14.89 -4.51
CA PHE A 29 10.60 -14.14 -5.04
C PHE A 29 10.85 -12.63 -5.03
N VAL A 30 10.16 -11.94 -5.93
CA VAL A 30 10.04 -10.47 -5.96
C VAL A 30 8.60 -10.11 -5.65
N VAL A 31 8.42 -9.11 -4.79
CA VAL A 31 7.11 -8.53 -4.45
C VAL A 31 7.02 -7.14 -5.05
N HIS A 32 5.91 -6.83 -5.70
CA HIS A 32 5.58 -5.47 -6.13
C HIS A 32 4.31 -4.98 -5.43
N LEU A 33 4.37 -3.74 -4.97
CA LEU A 33 3.23 -3.01 -4.42
C LEU A 33 2.78 -1.98 -5.45
N MET A 34 1.51 -2.00 -5.81
CA MET A 34 0.95 -1.09 -6.82
C MET A 34 -0.33 -0.44 -6.29
N SER A 35 -0.60 0.77 -6.74
CA SER A 35 -1.86 1.48 -6.48
C SER A 35 -2.57 1.73 -7.81
N ASP A 36 -3.87 1.50 -7.85
CA ASP A 36 -4.68 1.72 -9.05
C ASP A 36 -4.81 3.21 -9.38
N SER A 37 -4.81 4.09 -8.37
CA SER A 37 -5.06 5.53 -8.54
C SER A 37 -3.91 6.45 -8.11
N GLY A 38 -2.91 5.92 -7.40
CA GLY A 38 -1.81 6.69 -6.83
C GLY A 38 -2.17 7.58 -5.64
N ALA A 39 -3.40 7.47 -5.12
CA ALA A 39 -3.92 8.17 -3.96
C ALA A 39 -5.28 7.57 -3.57
N LEU A 40 -5.79 7.88 -2.38
CA LEU A 40 -7.21 7.65 -2.07
C LEU A 40 -8.04 8.68 -2.83
N VAL A 41 -8.94 8.23 -3.71
CA VAL A 41 -9.75 9.10 -4.56
C VAL A 41 -11.18 9.16 -4.05
N HIS A 42 -11.76 10.36 -4.02
CA HIS A 42 -13.17 10.57 -3.68
C HIS A 42 -14.07 9.74 -4.60
N SER A 43 -15.04 9.03 -4.04
CA SER A 43 -15.90 8.09 -4.77
C SER A 43 -16.80 8.77 -5.83
N GLY A 44 -17.02 10.07 -5.73
CA GLY A 44 -17.72 10.89 -6.73
C GLY A 44 -16.88 11.22 -7.96
N GLY A 45 -15.57 10.96 -7.94
CA GLY A 45 -14.68 10.93 -9.11
C GLY A 45 -14.53 12.23 -9.88
N ARG A 46 -14.82 13.40 -9.29
CA ARG A 46 -14.78 14.69 -9.98
C ARG A 46 -14.01 15.73 -9.19
N ASP A 47 -13.12 16.44 -9.87
CA ASP A 47 -12.52 17.68 -9.35
C ASP A 47 -13.61 18.71 -9.09
N VAL A 48 -13.80 19.03 -7.81
CA VAL A 48 -14.70 20.10 -7.37
C VAL A 48 -13.85 21.32 -7.07
N ALA A 49 -14.15 22.43 -7.75
CA ALA A 49 -13.40 23.67 -7.56
C ALA A 49 -13.35 24.08 -6.08
N GLY A 50 -12.15 24.35 -5.58
CA GLY A 50 -11.92 24.74 -4.18
C GLY A 50 -11.77 23.58 -3.20
N PHE A 51 -11.99 22.33 -3.61
CA PHE A 51 -11.84 21.15 -2.76
C PHE A 51 -10.74 20.20 -3.26
N GLU A 52 -10.15 19.46 -2.33
CA GLU A 52 -9.26 18.34 -2.63
C GLU A 52 -10.06 17.05 -2.72
N THR A 53 -9.82 16.28 -3.77
CA THR A 53 -10.55 15.06 -4.15
C THR A 53 -9.68 13.81 -4.06
N THR A 54 -8.41 13.99 -3.69
CA THR A 54 -7.41 12.94 -3.53
C THR A 54 -6.75 13.08 -2.17
N ILE A 55 -6.36 11.97 -1.55
CA ILE A 55 -5.59 11.98 -0.30
C ILE A 55 -4.33 11.15 -0.56
N PRO A 56 -3.14 11.77 -0.61
CA PRO A 56 -1.89 11.04 -0.75
C PRO A 56 -1.61 10.24 0.52
N TYR A 57 -0.95 9.10 0.35
CA TYR A 57 -0.51 8.25 1.46
C TYR A 57 0.89 7.70 1.17
N THR A 58 1.52 7.15 2.19
CA THR A 58 2.71 6.31 2.07
C THR A 58 2.37 4.90 2.46
N ALA A 59 2.87 3.91 1.70
CA ALA A 59 2.71 2.51 2.03
C ALA A 59 4.04 1.90 2.45
N SER A 60 3.99 0.99 3.43
CA SER A 60 5.11 0.12 3.78
C SER A 60 4.63 -1.31 3.83
N LEU A 61 5.44 -2.25 3.36
CA LEU A 61 5.16 -3.69 3.43
C LEU A 61 6.37 -4.37 4.08
N ASN A 62 6.15 -5.09 5.16
CA ASN A 62 7.17 -5.90 5.82
C ASN A 62 6.86 -7.38 5.60
N VAL A 63 7.79 -8.12 5.02
CA VAL A 63 7.65 -9.56 4.70
C VAL A 63 8.69 -10.34 5.51
N PRO A 64 8.28 -11.08 6.55
CA PRO A 64 9.16 -11.98 7.28
C PRO A 64 9.67 -13.10 6.37
N PHE A 65 10.93 -13.50 6.56
CA PHE A 65 11.54 -14.63 5.84
C PHE A 65 11.73 -15.84 6.75
N ASP A 66 11.81 -17.02 6.13
CA ASP A 66 12.15 -18.25 6.83
C ASP A 66 13.61 -18.21 7.32
N GLY A 67 13.86 -18.75 8.51
CA GLY A 67 15.20 -18.71 9.13
C GLY A 67 15.54 -17.38 9.82
N GLY A 68 14.65 -16.39 9.77
CA GLY A 68 14.79 -15.09 10.43
C GLY A 68 15.09 -13.95 9.45
N GLY A 69 14.98 -12.72 9.96
CA GLY A 69 15.06 -11.52 9.13
C GLY A 69 13.74 -11.18 8.42
N ALA A 70 13.76 -10.07 7.69
CA ALA A 70 12.62 -9.61 6.90
C ALA A 70 13.11 -8.75 5.74
N GLY A 71 12.36 -8.77 4.65
CA GLY A 71 12.46 -7.80 3.57
C GLY A 71 11.35 -6.77 3.70
N ALA A 72 11.61 -5.53 3.29
CA ALA A 72 10.58 -4.50 3.38
C ALA A 72 10.63 -3.43 2.29
N ILE A 73 9.44 -2.98 1.91
CA ILE A 73 9.18 -1.74 1.20
C ILE A 73 8.89 -0.69 2.27
N TYR A 74 9.65 0.40 2.32
CA TYR A 74 9.51 1.43 3.35
C TYR A 74 8.99 2.74 2.77
N ALA A 75 7.86 3.22 3.32
CA ALA A 75 7.32 4.56 3.12
C ALA A 75 7.26 5.02 1.65
N CYS A 76 6.90 4.13 0.73
CA CYS A 76 6.80 4.45 -0.68
C CYS A 76 5.52 5.28 -0.91
N ALA A 77 5.69 6.48 -1.46
CA ALA A 77 4.57 7.40 -1.71
C ALA A 77 3.59 6.81 -2.71
N SER A 78 2.29 7.02 -2.50
CA SER A 78 1.22 6.43 -3.32
C SER A 78 1.37 6.76 -4.81
N ALA A 79 1.84 7.96 -5.16
CA ALA A 79 2.12 8.34 -6.55
C ALA A 79 3.22 7.48 -7.20
N ALA A 80 4.20 7.01 -6.41
CA ALA A 80 5.25 6.12 -6.89
C ALA A 80 4.74 4.68 -7.06
N LEU A 81 3.73 4.26 -6.26
CA LEU A 81 3.06 2.97 -6.42
C LEU A 81 2.27 2.87 -7.73
N LEU A 82 1.65 3.98 -8.17
CA LEU A 82 0.96 4.04 -9.47
C LEU A 82 1.93 3.81 -10.64
N ALA A 83 3.14 4.37 -10.54
CA ALA A 83 4.18 4.21 -11.54
C ALA A 83 4.97 2.89 -11.42
N ALA A 84 4.63 2.03 -10.45
CA ALA A 84 5.40 0.85 -10.06
C ALA A 84 6.91 1.15 -9.93
N ALA A 85 7.24 2.28 -9.29
CA ALA A 85 8.63 2.72 -9.13
C ALA A 85 9.45 1.76 -8.26
N SER A 86 10.77 1.90 -8.26
CA SER A 86 11.68 0.99 -7.53
C SER A 86 11.44 0.92 -6.03
N CYS A 87 10.92 1.98 -5.38
CA CYS A 87 10.56 1.91 -3.95
C CYS A 87 9.43 0.93 -3.65
N ALA A 88 8.66 0.55 -4.68
CA ALA A 88 7.49 -0.30 -4.57
C ALA A 88 7.82 -1.77 -4.83
N SER A 89 9.10 -2.15 -4.76
CA SER A 89 9.58 -3.51 -5.03
C SER A 89 10.45 -4.02 -3.89
N LEU A 90 10.32 -5.31 -3.59
CA LEU A 90 11.17 -6.06 -2.66
C LEU A 90 11.64 -7.35 -3.33
N ASP A 91 12.94 -7.57 -3.37
CA ASP A 91 13.55 -8.84 -3.79
C ASP A 91 13.93 -9.65 -2.54
N SER A 92 13.47 -10.90 -2.44
CA SER A 92 13.83 -11.80 -1.34
C SER A 92 15.25 -12.36 -1.48
N ALA A 93 15.92 -12.13 -2.62
CA ALA A 93 17.21 -12.65 -3.01
C ALA A 93 17.26 -14.17 -2.97
N THR A 94 17.73 -14.77 -1.89
CA THR A 94 17.80 -16.24 -1.72
C THR A 94 16.80 -16.77 -0.68
N HIS A 95 15.95 -15.91 -0.12
CA HIS A 95 15.08 -16.26 1.00
C HIS A 95 13.71 -16.76 0.54
N THR A 96 13.10 -17.60 1.38
CA THR A 96 11.72 -18.08 1.27
C THR A 96 10.85 -17.47 2.37
N ALA A 97 9.53 -17.54 2.21
CA ALA A 97 8.55 -17.05 3.17
C ALA A 97 7.35 -18.00 3.23
N ILE A 98 7.54 -19.18 3.82
CA ILE A 98 6.52 -20.23 3.90
C ILE A 98 5.62 -19.98 5.10
N ARG A 99 4.32 -19.78 4.84
CA ARG A 99 3.28 -19.52 5.87
C ARG A 99 3.61 -18.31 6.76
N GLN A 100 4.21 -17.28 6.18
CA GLN A 100 4.51 -16.03 6.85
C GLN A 100 3.32 -15.07 6.74
N THR A 101 3.25 -14.10 7.65
CA THR A 101 2.28 -13.02 7.58
C THR A 101 3.03 -11.72 7.34
N ALA A 102 2.84 -11.13 6.17
CA ALA A 102 3.34 -9.81 5.86
C ALA A 102 2.42 -8.73 6.45
N GLU A 103 3.00 -7.61 6.84
CA GLU A 103 2.27 -6.45 7.37
C GLU A 103 2.33 -5.31 6.35
N LEU A 104 1.18 -4.97 5.77
CA LEU A 104 1.00 -3.77 4.97
C LEU A 104 0.55 -2.65 5.91
N SER A 105 1.23 -1.51 5.90
CA SER A 105 0.80 -0.30 6.60
C SER A 105 0.63 0.86 5.63
N LEU A 106 -0.46 1.60 5.81
CA LEU A 106 -0.74 2.83 5.08
C LEU A 106 -0.74 3.99 6.07
N HIS A 107 -0.12 5.09 5.68
CA HIS A 107 -0.06 6.30 6.48
C HIS A 107 -0.44 7.51 5.64
N TRP A 108 -1.28 8.39 6.18
CA TRP A 108 -1.69 9.63 5.54
C TRP A 108 -1.64 10.79 6.54
N LEU A 109 -1.49 11.99 5.98
CA LEU A 109 -1.57 13.23 6.75
C LEU A 109 -3.03 13.70 6.80
N GLY A 110 -3.45 14.26 7.93
CA GLY A 110 -4.81 14.81 8.09
C GLY A 110 -4.96 16.20 7.47
N GLU A 111 -3.89 16.99 7.51
CA GLU A 111 -3.86 18.32 6.94
C GLU A 111 -3.76 18.27 5.42
N ALA A 112 -4.47 19.17 4.75
CA ALA A 112 -4.51 19.33 3.31
C ALA A 112 -4.46 20.82 2.98
N ALA A 113 -3.83 21.18 1.85
CA ALA A 113 -3.73 22.58 1.44
C ALA A 113 -5.11 23.19 1.12
N ARG A 114 -6.09 22.35 0.79
CA ARG A 114 -7.48 22.73 0.58
C ARG A 114 -8.43 21.84 1.40
N PRO A 115 -9.63 22.32 1.73
CA PRO A 115 -10.65 21.48 2.34
C PRO A 115 -10.92 20.25 1.48
N ARG A 116 -11.07 19.09 2.12
CA ARG A 116 -11.42 17.85 1.42
C ARG A 116 -12.90 17.82 1.11
N LEU A 117 -13.26 17.27 -0.06
CA LEU A 117 -14.65 17.07 -0.42
C LEU A 117 -15.29 16.06 0.53
N ALA A 118 -16.51 16.33 1.01
CA ALA A 118 -17.21 15.41 1.89
C ALA A 118 -17.59 14.12 1.15
N GLY A 119 -17.39 12.96 1.79
CA GLY A 119 -17.74 11.66 1.24
C GLY A 119 -16.67 10.60 1.49
N ALA A 120 -16.83 9.46 0.82
CA ALA A 120 -15.90 8.35 0.88
C ALA A 120 -14.73 8.54 -0.07
N TYR A 121 -13.56 8.03 0.34
CA TYR A 121 -12.34 7.99 -0.45
C TYR A 121 -11.86 6.55 -0.52
N GLN A 122 -11.40 6.11 -1.69
CA GLN A 122 -11.01 4.73 -1.91
C GLN A 122 -9.81 4.62 -2.85
N ASP A 123 -9.04 3.56 -2.67
CA ASP A 123 -8.01 3.12 -3.60
C ASP A 123 -7.93 1.60 -3.55
N VAL A 124 -7.35 1.00 -4.59
CA VAL A 124 -7.06 -0.43 -4.63
C VAL A 124 -5.55 -0.60 -4.66
N ILE A 125 -5.03 -1.24 -3.62
CA ILE A 125 -3.62 -1.60 -3.54
C ILE A 125 -3.47 -3.05 -3.94
N ARG A 126 -2.62 -3.31 -4.93
CA ARG A 126 -2.32 -4.65 -5.42
C ARG A 126 -0.94 -5.07 -4.95
N ILE A 127 -0.84 -6.29 -4.47
CA ILE A 127 0.41 -6.95 -4.14
C ILE A 127 0.58 -8.08 -5.16
N SER A 128 1.57 -7.97 -6.04
CA SER A 128 1.97 -9.06 -6.93
C SER A 128 3.23 -9.73 -6.39
N VAL A 129 3.33 -11.03 -6.63
CA VAL A 129 4.48 -11.84 -6.24
C VAL A 129 4.90 -12.66 -7.45
N GLU A 130 6.18 -12.59 -7.78
CA GLU A 130 6.79 -13.26 -8.93
C GLU A 130 7.99 -14.08 -8.45
N PHE A 131 8.32 -15.15 -9.17
CA PHE A 131 9.53 -15.91 -8.86
C PHE A 131 10.75 -15.11 -9.29
N ALA A 132 11.74 -15.03 -8.40
CA ALA A 132 13.03 -14.48 -8.78
C ALA A 132 13.73 -15.48 -9.73
N PRO A 133 14.39 -15.00 -10.81
CA PRO A 133 15.05 -15.85 -11.80
C PRO A 133 16.25 -16.62 -11.25
#